data_AF-A0A1E5JRX7-F1
#
_entry.id   AF-A0A1E5JRX7-F1
#
_cell.length_a   1.000
_cell.length_b   1.000
_cell.length_c   1.000
_cell.angle_alpha   90.00
_cell.angle_beta   90.00
_cell.angle_gamma   90.00
#
_symmetry.space_group_name_H-M   'P 1'
#
loop_
_entity.id
_entity.type
_entity.pdbx_description
1 polymer ?
#
loop_
_entity_poly.entity_id
_entity_poly.type
_entity_poly.pdbx_seq_one_letter_code
_entity_poly.pdbx_strand_id
1 'polypeptide(L)'
;MRDLVGYGSEEKKFFWPNKAKIAISFVINYEEGAELSPINGDSQAETCGTDFPFIPKAKGKRNLSIESFYEYGSRVGIWRLLRLFDHYKIPLTFFVSGQALILNPLLADYLTHQSHEVAGHGWRWINYTNIPRRVEKKHILLCIETLEKLIGYKPRGWYTGRRSENTRELLLEIGGFLYDSDSYADELPYYSENHLIIPYSLDCNDFRFTTTPGFTDTKAFYEQLLNTFHYLYQENTSQ
;
A
#
# COMPACT_ATOMS: atom_id res chain seq x y z
N MET A 1 -20.47 13.05 2.47
CA MET A 1 -21.53 12.16 3.03
C MET A 1 -21.00 10.74 2.97
N ARG A 2 -21.24 9.88 3.97
CA ARG A 2 -20.81 8.47 3.93
C ARG A 2 -21.85 7.65 3.17
N ASP A 3 -21.40 6.78 2.27
CA ASP A 3 -22.24 5.74 1.67
C ASP A 3 -22.15 4.48 2.52
N LEU A 4 -23.27 4.05 3.10
CA LEU A 4 -23.40 2.83 3.90
C LEU A 4 -24.16 1.74 3.16
N VAL A 5 -24.65 2.03 1.96
CA VAL A 5 -25.44 1.10 1.16
C VAL A 5 -24.54 0.38 0.17
N GLY A 6 -23.65 1.10 -0.52
CA GLY A 6 -22.80 0.53 -1.56
C GLY A 6 -23.66 -0.18 -2.63
N TYR A 7 -23.36 -1.45 -2.89
CA TYR A 7 -24.18 -2.27 -3.80
C TYR A 7 -25.45 -2.87 -3.18
N GLY A 8 -25.63 -2.76 -1.87
CA GLY A 8 -26.79 -3.34 -1.18
C GLY A 8 -26.90 -4.85 -1.40
N SER A 9 -28.12 -5.35 -1.57
CA SER A 9 -28.38 -6.76 -1.87
C SER A 9 -28.32 -7.10 -3.37
N GLU A 10 -27.99 -6.14 -4.23
CA GLU A 10 -27.96 -6.37 -5.67
C GLU A 10 -26.70 -7.12 -6.08
N GLU A 11 -26.89 -8.26 -6.74
CA GLU A 11 -25.80 -9.01 -7.35
C GLU A 11 -25.30 -8.27 -8.59
N LYS A 12 -24.09 -7.70 -8.52
CA LYS A 12 -23.50 -7.03 -9.68
C LYS A 12 -23.08 -8.06 -10.72
N LYS A 13 -23.63 -7.91 -11.93
CA LYS A 13 -23.14 -8.62 -13.12
C LYS A 13 -21.85 -7.97 -13.63
N PHE A 14 -20.73 -8.34 -13.04
CA PHE A 14 -19.41 -8.08 -13.60
C PHE A 14 -18.75 -9.43 -13.93
N PHE A 15 -17.88 -9.44 -14.93
CA PHE A 15 -17.17 -10.65 -15.34
C PHE A 15 -15.69 -10.35 -15.39
N TRP A 16 -14.91 -11.12 -14.65
CA TRP A 16 -13.46 -11.08 -14.80
C TRP A 16 -13.05 -11.64 -16.18
N PRO A 17 -11.92 -11.17 -16.72
CA PRO A 17 -11.33 -11.77 -17.92
C PRO A 17 -11.21 -13.29 -17.78
N ASN A 18 -11.35 -14.00 -18.91
CA ASN A 18 -11.25 -15.46 -18.99
C ASN A 18 -12.25 -16.21 -18.10
N LYS A 19 -13.36 -15.57 -17.68
CA LYS A 19 -14.35 -16.15 -16.76
C LYS A 19 -13.73 -16.58 -15.43
N ALA A 20 -12.69 -15.88 -14.98
CA ALA A 20 -12.14 -16.10 -13.66
C ALA A 20 -13.22 -15.83 -12.60
N LYS A 21 -13.23 -16.65 -11.54
CA LYS A 21 -14.17 -16.51 -10.43
C LYS A 21 -13.70 -15.50 -9.39
N ILE A 22 -12.40 -15.25 -9.37
CA ILE A 22 -11.75 -14.34 -8.43
C ILE A 22 -10.61 -13.63 -9.15
N ALA A 23 -10.43 -12.35 -8.87
CA ALA A 23 -9.22 -11.60 -9.19
C ALA A 23 -8.40 -11.44 -7.91
N ILE A 24 -7.13 -11.79 -7.95
CA ILE A 24 -6.22 -11.66 -6.80
C ILE A 24 -5.22 -10.55 -7.13
N SER A 25 -5.16 -9.54 -6.28
CA SER A 25 -4.18 -8.46 -6.36
C SER A 25 -3.14 -8.63 -5.25
N PHE A 26 -1.91 -9.00 -5.62
CA PHE A 26 -0.78 -9.02 -4.69
C PHE A 26 -0.14 -7.64 -4.65
N VAL A 27 -0.08 -7.06 -3.45
CA VAL A 27 0.48 -5.73 -3.22
C VAL A 27 1.74 -5.84 -2.38
N ILE A 28 2.83 -5.21 -2.82
CA ILE A 28 4.03 -5.01 -2.01
C ILE A 28 4.13 -3.52 -1.67
N ASN A 29 4.09 -3.21 -0.38
CA ASN A 29 4.41 -1.87 0.12
C ASN A 29 5.94 -1.71 0.15
N TYR A 30 6.43 -0.56 -0.32
CA TYR A 30 7.83 -0.18 -0.23
C TYR A 30 7.95 1.19 0.44
N GLU A 31 8.25 1.14 1.73
CA GLU A 31 8.14 2.25 2.69
C GLU A 31 9.49 2.53 3.37
N GLU A 32 10.41 1.56 3.30
CA GLU A 32 11.69 1.54 3.99
C GLU A 32 12.60 2.70 3.56
N GLY A 33 12.85 3.60 4.50
CA GLY A 33 13.56 4.87 4.33
C GLY A 33 12.64 6.10 4.31
N ALA A 34 11.31 5.91 4.23
CA ALA A 34 10.31 6.98 4.25
C ALA A 34 9.53 7.08 5.57
N GLU A 35 9.73 6.13 6.50
CA GLU A 35 9.14 6.11 7.84
C GLU A 35 9.62 7.28 8.71
N LEU A 36 9.00 7.45 9.89
CA LEU A 36 9.40 8.49 10.83
C LEU A 36 10.84 8.28 11.32
N SER A 37 11.70 9.26 11.08
CA SER A 37 13.04 9.26 11.67
C SER A 37 13.61 10.68 11.80
N PRO A 38 14.37 10.98 12.87
CA PRO A 38 15.10 12.25 12.96
C PRO A 38 16.04 12.53 11.79
N ILE A 39 16.55 11.51 11.09
CA ILE A 39 17.36 11.71 9.88
C ILE A 39 16.53 12.24 8.70
N ASN A 40 15.22 11.93 8.69
CA ASN A 40 14.25 12.42 7.72
C ASN A 40 13.67 13.79 8.11
N GLY A 41 14.17 14.40 9.20
CA GLY A 41 13.72 15.68 9.73
C GLY A 41 12.51 15.57 10.67
N ASP A 42 12.11 14.37 11.07
CA ASP A 42 10.98 14.17 11.96
C ASP A 42 11.36 14.40 13.42
N SER A 43 10.41 14.88 14.22
CA SER A 43 10.65 15.08 15.65
C SER A 43 10.67 13.77 16.47
N GLN A 44 10.23 12.67 15.88
CA GLN A 44 10.08 11.36 16.52
C GLN A 44 10.67 10.28 15.61
N ALA A 45 11.14 9.19 16.22
CA ALA A 45 11.43 7.96 15.51
C ALA A 45 10.16 7.11 15.38
N GLU A 46 10.09 6.27 14.35
CA GLU A 46 8.99 5.35 14.09
C GLU A 46 8.76 4.40 15.27
N THR A 47 7.54 3.92 15.40
CA THR A 47 7.11 2.96 16.43
C THR A 47 6.19 1.87 15.86
N CYS A 48 5.74 2.00 14.62
CA CYS A 48 4.87 1.06 13.93
C CYS A 48 5.66 0.13 13.00
N GLY A 49 4.99 -0.91 12.48
CA GLY A 49 5.56 -1.77 11.44
C GLY A 49 6.67 -2.71 11.91
N THR A 50 6.78 -2.94 13.21
CA THR A 50 7.77 -3.85 13.81
C THR A 50 7.11 -5.01 14.54
N ASP A 51 7.62 -6.22 14.36
CA ASP A 51 7.15 -7.43 15.05
C ASP A 51 7.55 -7.46 16.54
N PHE A 52 8.50 -6.60 16.92
CA PHE A 52 8.91 -6.37 18.29
C PHE A 52 8.38 -5.02 18.81
N PRO A 53 7.78 -4.94 20.00
CA PRO A 53 7.28 -3.69 20.57
C PRO A 53 8.43 -2.85 21.15
N PHE A 54 9.18 -2.19 20.27
CA PHE A 54 10.28 -1.33 20.69
C PHE A 54 9.77 -0.14 21.51
N ILE A 55 10.53 0.21 22.56
CA ILE A 55 10.20 1.34 23.42
C ILE A 55 10.38 2.65 22.62
N PRO A 56 9.37 3.55 22.61
CA PRO A 56 9.50 4.87 22.00
C PRO A 56 10.70 5.64 22.53
N LYS A 57 11.38 6.38 21.65
CA LYS A 57 12.53 7.22 22.02
C LYS A 57 12.08 8.63 22.36
N ALA A 58 12.89 9.32 23.17
CA ALA A 58 12.69 10.74 23.43
C ALA A 58 12.75 11.56 22.12
N LYS A 59 12.06 12.71 22.10
CA LYS A 59 12.00 13.62 20.95
C LYS A 59 13.39 13.91 20.37
N GLY A 60 13.52 13.79 19.04
CA GLY A 60 14.76 14.02 18.29
C GLY A 60 15.82 12.92 18.43
N LYS A 61 15.53 11.82 19.16
CA LYS A 61 16.44 10.67 19.24
C LYS A 61 16.03 9.60 18.22
N ARG A 62 17.04 9.09 17.53
CA ARG A 62 16.90 7.96 16.59
C ARG A 62 16.59 6.67 17.35
N ASN A 63 15.88 5.77 16.69
CA ASN A 63 15.70 4.40 17.16
C ASN A 63 16.44 3.44 16.23
N LEU A 64 17.74 3.24 16.48
CA LEU A 64 18.61 2.46 15.60
C LEU A 64 18.13 1.02 15.40
N SER A 65 17.47 0.43 16.41
CA SER A 65 16.90 -0.92 16.28
C SER A 65 15.76 -0.97 15.27
N ILE A 66 14.85 0.02 15.30
CA ILE A 66 13.77 0.13 14.32
C ILE A 66 14.33 0.46 12.94
N GLU A 67 15.28 1.38 12.84
CA GLU A 67 15.94 1.69 11.57
C GLU A 67 16.55 0.42 10.94
N SER A 68 17.26 -0.40 11.73
CA SER A 68 17.80 -1.67 11.23
C SER A 68 16.72 -2.69 10.84
N PHE A 69 15.54 -2.61 11.44
CA PHE A 69 14.39 -3.45 11.10
C PHE A 69 13.83 -3.06 9.73
N TYR A 70 13.62 -1.77 9.48
CA TYR A 70 13.26 -1.23 8.17
C TYR A 70 14.35 -1.50 7.12
N GLU A 71 15.63 -1.36 7.47
CA GLU A 71 16.74 -1.68 6.56
C GLU A 71 16.69 -3.15 6.09
N TYR A 72 16.19 -4.10 6.89
CA TYR A 72 16.06 -5.49 6.45
C TYR A 72 15.07 -5.65 5.28
N GLY A 73 13.96 -4.92 5.29
CA GLY A 73 12.97 -4.92 4.23
C GLY A 73 13.59 -4.51 2.88
N SER A 74 14.28 -3.37 2.85
CA SER A 74 14.94 -2.84 1.64
C SER A 74 16.19 -3.63 1.20
N ARG A 75 16.95 -4.20 2.14
CA ARG A 75 18.21 -4.91 1.84
C ARG A 75 18.03 -6.36 1.47
N VAL A 76 17.01 -7.02 2.03
CA VAL A 76 16.85 -8.49 1.94
C VAL A 76 15.41 -8.88 1.61
N GLY A 77 14.42 -8.32 2.32
CA GLY A 77 13.01 -8.67 2.21
C GLY A 77 12.49 -8.56 0.78
N ILE A 78 12.63 -7.37 0.19
CA ILE A 78 12.16 -7.06 -1.17
C ILE A 78 12.72 -8.05 -2.20
N TRP A 79 14.03 -8.29 -2.21
CA TRP A 79 14.66 -9.19 -3.17
C TRP A 79 14.23 -10.65 -3.00
N ARG A 80 13.88 -11.07 -1.79
CA ARG A 80 13.34 -12.41 -1.54
C ARG A 80 11.94 -12.55 -2.12
N LEU A 81 11.08 -11.55 -1.93
CA LEU A 81 9.74 -11.53 -2.51
C LEU A 81 9.81 -11.48 -4.04
N LEU A 82 10.63 -10.60 -4.62
CA LEU A 82 10.79 -10.51 -6.07
C LEU A 82 11.19 -11.84 -6.69
N ARG A 83 12.19 -12.55 -6.13
CA ARG A 83 12.56 -13.90 -6.62
C ARG A 83 11.42 -14.91 -6.57
N LEU A 84 10.55 -14.82 -5.57
CA LEU A 84 9.38 -15.69 -5.42
C LEU A 84 8.33 -15.39 -6.51
N PHE A 85 7.95 -14.13 -6.67
CA PHE A 85 6.95 -13.72 -7.65
C PHE A 85 7.45 -13.88 -9.09
N ASP A 86 8.73 -13.63 -9.35
CA ASP A 86 9.38 -13.89 -10.64
C ASP A 86 9.37 -15.38 -10.99
N HIS A 87 9.63 -16.26 -10.01
CA HIS A 87 9.59 -17.71 -10.22
C HIS A 87 8.20 -18.19 -10.67
N TYR A 88 7.14 -17.66 -10.06
CA TYR A 88 5.76 -18.01 -10.41
C TYR A 88 5.18 -17.14 -11.55
N LYS A 89 5.92 -16.13 -12.02
CA LYS A 89 5.48 -15.16 -13.04
C LYS A 89 4.16 -14.48 -12.68
N ILE A 90 3.99 -14.15 -11.41
CA ILE A 90 2.79 -13.48 -10.89
C ILE A 90 3.04 -11.96 -10.91
N PRO A 91 2.21 -11.17 -11.59
CA PRO A 91 2.34 -9.71 -11.56
C PRO A 91 2.01 -9.16 -10.17
N LEU A 92 2.57 -8.00 -9.87
CA LEU A 92 2.48 -7.32 -8.58
C LEU A 92 2.06 -5.88 -8.82
N THR A 93 1.40 -5.29 -7.83
CA THR A 93 1.29 -3.84 -7.69
C THR A 93 2.17 -3.39 -6.52
N PHE A 94 3.08 -2.45 -6.78
CA PHE A 94 3.90 -1.82 -5.75
C PHE A 94 3.24 -0.55 -5.25
N PHE A 95 3.08 -0.43 -3.94
CA PHE A 95 2.73 0.81 -3.26
C PHE A 95 4.02 1.45 -2.77
N VAL A 96 4.52 2.45 -3.50
CA VAL A 96 5.89 2.98 -3.29
C VAL A 96 5.87 4.39 -2.72
N SER A 97 6.51 4.57 -1.56
CA SER A 97 6.79 5.91 -1.04
C SER A 97 7.92 6.56 -1.83
N GLY A 98 7.71 7.79 -2.30
CA GLY A 98 8.67 8.50 -3.16
C GLY A 98 10.05 8.65 -2.51
N GLN A 99 10.12 9.00 -1.21
CA GLN A 99 11.40 9.13 -0.52
C GLN A 99 12.13 7.78 -0.41
N ALA A 100 11.42 6.68 -0.16
CA ALA A 100 12.01 5.36 -0.02
C ALA A 100 12.69 4.92 -1.33
N LEU A 101 12.05 5.15 -2.48
CA LEU A 101 12.59 4.72 -3.77
C LEU A 101 13.87 5.49 -4.16
N ILE A 102 13.98 6.78 -3.81
CA ILE A 102 15.21 7.56 -4.04
C ILE A 102 16.41 6.90 -3.35
N LEU A 103 16.20 6.31 -2.19
CA LEU A 103 17.26 5.70 -1.39
C LEU A 103 17.68 4.31 -1.91
N ASN A 104 16.92 3.72 -2.84
CA ASN A 104 17.23 2.40 -3.41
C ASN A 104 17.21 2.41 -4.95
N PRO A 105 18.27 2.95 -5.60
CA PRO A 105 18.34 3.04 -7.05
C PRO A 105 18.33 1.66 -7.75
N LEU A 106 18.78 0.60 -7.07
CA LEU A 106 18.72 -0.76 -7.63
C LEU A 106 17.28 -1.26 -7.75
N LEU A 107 16.43 -0.97 -6.76
CA LEU A 107 15.01 -1.31 -6.86
C LEU A 107 14.31 -0.45 -7.92
N ALA A 108 14.64 0.84 -8.01
CA ALA A 108 14.13 1.72 -9.05
C ALA A 108 14.45 1.17 -10.47
N ASP A 109 15.70 0.79 -10.70
CA ASP A 109 16.15 0.16 -11.95
C ASP A 109 15.40 -1.16 -12.22
N TYR A 110 15.26 -2.02 -11.22
CA TYR A 110 14.47 -3.26 -11.36
C TYR A 110 13.02 -2.96 -11.80
N LEU A 111 12.35 -1.99 -11.17
CA LEU A 111 10.95 -1.64 -11.49
C LEU A 111 10.77 -1.07 -12.91
N THR A 112 11.80 -0.43 -13.50
CA THR A 112 11.73 0.03 -14.90
C THR A 112 11.73 -1.10 -15.93
N HIS A 113 12.25 -2.27 -15.57
CA HIS A 113 12.45 -3.41 -16.49
C HIS A 113 11.44 -4.54 -16.31
N GLN A 114 10.46 -4.38 -15.42
CA GLN A 114 9.46 -5.41 -15.12
C GLN A 114 8.05 -4.97 -15.49
N SER A 115 7.14 -5.95 -15.60
CA SER A 115 5.72 -5.71 -15.90
C SER A 115 4.87 -5.44 -14.65
N HIS A 116 5.49 -5.17 -13.50
CA HIS A 116 4.78 -4.84 -12.28
C HIS A 116 4.21 -3.42 -12.35
N GLU A 117 3.06 -3.19 -11.74
CA GLU A 117 2.53 -1.85 -11.59
C GLU A 117 3.25 -1.13 -10.45
N VAL A 118 3.45 0.19 -10.60
CA VAL A 118 3.89 1.07 -9.52
C VAL A 118 2.83 2.14 -9.29
N ALA A 119 2.23 2.12 -8.10
CA ALA A 119 1.29 3.10 -7.59
C ALA A 119 1.97 3.95 -6.50
N GLY A 120 1.47 5.18 -6.33
CA GLY A 120 2.03 6.10 -5.35
C GLY A 120 1.59 5.74 -3.93
N HIS A 121 2.55 5.71 -3.00
CA HIS A 121 2.30 5.48 -1.57
C HIS A 121 2.75 6.66 -0.69
N GLY A 122 2.40 7.87 -1.11
CA GLY A 122 2.83 9.11 -0.47
C GLY A 122 4.30 9.47 -0.72
N TRP A 123 4.69 10.71 -0.42
CA TRP A 123 6.11 11.08 -0.39
C TRP A 123 6.82 10.47 0.82
N ARG A 124 6.13 10.54 1.96
CA ARG A 124 6.50 10.00 3.27
C ARG A 124 5.50 8.95 3.71
N TRP A 125 5.97 7.95 4.44
CA TRP A 125 5.12 7.00 5.15
C TRP A 125 4.83 7.50 6.57
N ILE A 126 3.87 8.42 6.69
CA ILE A 126 3.48 9.08 7.95
C ILE A 126 1.95 9.17 8.08
N ASN A 127 1.47 9.60 9.24
CA ASN A 127 0.06 9.92 9.42
C ASN A 127 -0.29 11.31 8.84
N TYR A 128 -1.12 11.35 7.80
CA TYR A 128 -1.55 12.58 7.12
C TYR A 128 -2.78 13.25 7.75
N THR A 129 -3.46 12.64 8.73
CA THR A 129 -4.70 13.15 9.34
C THR A 129 -4.62 14.64 9.71
N ASN A 130 -3.49 15.09 10.29
CA ASN A 130 -3.29 16.48 10.72
C ASN A 130 -2.30 17.27 9.85
N ILE A 131 -1.91 16.74 8.69
CA ILE A 131 -1.02 17.45 7.78
C ILE A 131 -1.85 18.50 7.01
N PRO A 132 -1.41 19.78 6.97
CA PRO A 132 -2.15 20.80 6.25
C PRO A 132 -2.32 20.43 4.77
N ARG A 133 -3.53 20.59 4.21
CA ARG A 133 -3.87 20.28 2.80
C ARG A 133 -2.82 20.77 1.79
N ARG A 134 -2.27 21.97 1.99
CA ARG A 134 -1.21 22.53 1.12
C ARG A 134 0.09 21.73 1.17
N VAL A 135 0.46 21.21 2.34
CA VAL A 135 1.66 20.38 2.54
C VAL A 135 1.42 18.98 1.97
N GLU A 136 0.25 18.40 2.23
CA GLU A 136 -0.14 17.11 1.65
C GLU A 136 -0.14 17.15 0.11
N LYS A 137 -0.71 18.20 -0.50
CA LYS A 137 -0.65 18.40 -1.96
C LYS A 137 0.80 18.40 -2.48
N LYS A 138 1.72 19.06 -1.77
CA LYS A 138 3.15 19.06 -2.14
C LYS A 138 3.76 17.68 -2.03
N HIS A 139 3.40 16.90 -1.00
CA HIS A 139 3.87 15.53 -0.85
C HIS A 139 3.35 14.64 -1.99
N ILE A 140 2.08 14.77 -2.39
CA ILE A 140 1.53 14.01 -3.51
C ILE A 140 2.30 14.34 -4.80
N LEU A 141 2.46 15.63 -5.12
CA LEU A 141 3.19 16.08 -6.31
C LEU A 141 4.65 15.60 -6.31
N LEU A 142 5.34 15.74 -5.18
CA LEU A 142 6.74 15.31 -5.06
C LEU A 142 6.91 13.80 -5.24
N CYS A 143 5.95 13.01 -4.74
CA CYS A 143 5.92 11.57 -4.99
C CYS A 143 5.73 11.26 -6.48
N ILE A 144 4.73 11.87 -7.14
CA ILE A 144 4.49 11.70 -8.58
C ILE A 144 5.74 12.03 -9.39
N GLU A 145 6.33 13.22 -9.18
CA GLU A 145 7.52 13.69 -9.91
C GLU A 145 8.72 12.78 -9.69
N THR A 146 8.91 12.29 -8.46
CA THR A 146 10.01 11.39 -8.12
C THR A 146 9.83 10.04 -8.78
N LEU A 147 8.64 9.44 -8.70
CA LEU A 147 8.35 8.16 -9.34
C LEU A 147 8.50 8.30 -10.85
N GLU A 148 7.89 9.30 -11.48
CA GLU A 148 8.05 9.52 -12.92
C GLU A 148 9.52 9.63 -13.35
N LYS A 149 10.34 10.35 -12.57
CA LYS A 149 11.78 10.46 -12.85
C LYS A 149 12.53 9.13 -12.73
N LEU A 150 12.19 8.31 -11.74
CA LEU A 150 12.92 7.08 -11.41
C LEU A 150 12.46 5.88 -12.25
N ILE A 151 11.16 5.78 -12.56
CA ILE A 151 10.57 4.65 -13.28
C ILE A 151 10.08 4.98 -14.70
N GLY A 152 10.11 6.25 -15.11
CA GLY A 152 9.84 6.68 -16.48
C GLY A 152 8.36 6.97 -16.81
N TYR A 153 7.44 6.76 -15.86
CA TYR A 153 6.02 7.07 -16.04
C TYR A 153 5.37 7.52 -14.73
N LYS A 154 4.29 8.31 -14.84
CA LYS A 154 3.52 8.75 -13.68
C LYS A 154 2.70 7.59 -13.09
N PRO A 155 2.67 7.43 -11.76
CA PRO A 155 1.79 6.45 -11.13
C PRO A 155 0.33 6.78 -11.45
N ARG A 156 -0.48 5.75 -11.74
CA ARG A 156 -1.91 5.89 -12.05
C ARG A 156 -2.81 5.35 -10.94
N GLY A 157 -2.25 4.59 -9.99
CA GLY A 157 -2.88 4.22 -8.73
C GLY A 157 -2.32 5.03 -7.58
N TRP A 158 -3.10 5.16 -6.50
CA TRP A 158 -2.67 5.80 -5.27
C TRP A 158 -3.20 5.10 -4.02
N TYR A 159 -2.38 5.01 -2.99
CA TYR A 159 -2.78 4.57 -1.65
C TYR A 159 -2.01 5.38 -0.61
N THR A 160 -2.65 5.96 0.40
CA THR A 160 -1.94 6.66 1.49
C THR A 160 -1.94 5.82 2.77
N GLY A 161 -2.99 5.04 2.98
CA GLY A 161 -3.23 4.29 4.20
C GLY A 161 -3.68 5.21 5.33
N ARG A 162 -2.74 5.88 5.99
CA ARG A 162 -3.00 6.83 7.09
C ARG A 162 -3.35 8.22 6.54
N ARG A 163 -4.40 8.27 5.72
CA ARG A 163 -4.82 9.42 4.92
C ARG A 163 -5.41 10.58 5.74
N SER A 164 -5.45 11.77 5.15
CA SER A 164 -6.27 12.90 5.63
C SER A 164 -7.68 12.89 5.01
N GLU A 165 -8.58 13.75 5.50
CA GLU A 165 -9.88 14.00 4.89
C GLU A 165 -9.77 14.60 3.47
N ASN A 166 -8.67 15.31 3.18
CA ASN A 166 -8.44 16.00 1.91
C ASN A 166 -7.82 15.10 0.83
N THR A 167 -7.24 13.96 1.22
CA THR A 167 -6.41 13.12 0.33
C THR A 167 -7.06 12.85 -1.02
N ARG A 168 -8.29 12.30 -1.03
CA ARG A 168 -8.98 11.95 -2.27
C ARG A 168 -9.30 13.18 -3.11
N GLU A 169 -9.79 14.24 -2.49
CA GLU A 169 -10.06 15.51 -3.18
C GLU A 169 -8.78 16.05 -3.85
N LEU A 170 -7.64 15.96 -3.18
CA LEU A 170 -6.34 16.36 -3.74
C LEU A 170 -5.93 15.49 -4.94
N LEU A 171 -6.17 14.18 -4.90
CA LEU A 171 -5.89 13.29 -6.04
C LEU A 171 -6.75 13.67 -7.25
N LEU A 172 -8.02 13.97 -7.04
CA LEU A 172 -8.94 14.42 -8.08
C LEU A 172 -8.55 15.80 -8.62
N GLU A 173 -8.16 16.74 -7.74
CA GLU A 173 -7.70 18.08 -8.12
C GLU A 173 -6.41 18.02 -8.95
N ILE A 174 -5.47 17.14 -8.60
CA ILE A 174 -4.21 16.95 -9.34
C ILE A 174 -4.47 16.25 -10.68
N GLY A 175 -5.34 15.23 -10.69
CA GLY A 175 -5.67 14.43 -11.86
C GLY A 175 -4.59 13.42 -12.25
N GLY A 176 -4.87 12.60 -13.27
CA GLY A 176 -3.96 11.57 -13.80
C GLY A 176 -4.08 10.19 -13.12
N PHE A 177 -4.75 10.11 -11.98
CA PHE A 177 -5.05 8.84 -11.30
C PHE A 177 -6.27 8.14 -11.91
N LEU A 178 -6.12 6.85 -12.19
CA LEU A 178 -7.21 5.96 -12.56
C LEU A 178 -7.99 5.50 -11.35
N TYR A 179 -7.30 5.22 -10.24
CA TYR A 179 -7.93 4.73 -9.03
C TYR A 179 -7.18 5.18 -7.77
N ASP A 180 -7.89 5.13 -6.64
CA ASP A 180 -7.29 5.10 -5.31
C ASP A 180 -7.73 3.84 -4.55
N SER A 181 -6.90 3.44 -3.59
CA SER A 181 -7.13 2.28 -2.72
C SER A 181 -7.29 2.68 -1.24
N ASP A 182 -7.58 3.95 -0.98
CA ASP A 182 -7.78 4.52 0.35
C ASP A 182 -9.22 4.24 0.88
N SER A 183 -9.68 3.00 0.68
CA SER A 183 -10.96 2.46 1.14
C SER A 183 -10.83 0.97 1.45
N TYR A 184 -11.65 0.50 2.39
CA TYR A 184 -11.72 -0.89 2.86
C TYR A 184 -13.19 -1.37 2.91
N ALA A 185 -14.06 -0.71 2.14
CA ALA A 185 -15.51 -0.74 2.36
C ALA A 185 -16.27 -1.74 1.48
N ASP A 186 -15.59 -2.49 0.60
CA ASP A 186 -16.22 -3.40 -0.35
C ASP A 186 -15.20 -4.47 -0.80
N GLU A 187 -15.69 -5.56 -1.37
CA GLU A 187 -14.88 -6.63 -1.98
C GLU A 187 -14.69 -6.42 -3.49
N LEU A 188 -15.45 -5.48 -4.08
CA LEU A 188 -15.41 -5.13 -5.48
C LEU A 188 -15.02 -3.67 -5.69
N PRO A 189 -14.37 -3.34 -6.83
CA PRO A 189 -14.17 -1.95 -7.22
C PRO A 189 -15.52 -1.22 -7.38
N TYR A 190 -15.56 0.07 -7.00
CA TYR A 190 -16.75 0.90 -7.12
C TYR A 190 -16.38 2.34 -7.47
N TYR A 191 -17.36 3.12 -7.94
CA TYR A 191 -17.14 4.53 -8.26
C TYR A 191 -17.66 5.43 -7.15
N SER A 192 -16.88 6.45 -6.78
CA SER A 192 -17.30 7.56 -5.94
C SER A 192 -16.97 8.87 -6.66
N GLU A 193 -17.98 9.72 -6.89
CA GLU A 193 -17.81 11.00 -7.60
C GLU A 193 -17.07 10.87 -8.95
N ASN A 194 -17.38 9.81 -9.71
CA ASN A 194 -16.74 9.44 -11.00
C ASN A 194 -15.26 9.03 -10.90
N HIS A 195 -14.74 8.75 -9.71
CA HIS A 195 -13.42 8.16 -9.50
C HIS A 195 -13.54 6.69 -9.11
N LEU A 196 -12.68 5.84 -9.68
CA LEU A 196 -12.64 4.43 -9.35
C LEU A 196 -11.95 4.24 -8.00
N ILE A 197 -12.60 3.53 -7.10
CA ILE A 197 -12.01 3.05 -5.87
C ILE A 197 -11.80 1.55 -6.04
N ILE A 198 -10.57 1.09 -5.83
CA ILE A 198 -10.24 -0.34 -5.72
C ILE A 198 -9.92 -0.59 -4.25
N PRO A 199 -10.87 -1.17 -3.47
CA PRO A 199 -10.66 -1.37 -2.04
C PRO A 199 -9.40 -2.18 -1.74
N TYR A 200 -8.68 -1.79 -0.69
CA TYR A 200 -7.55 -2.54 -0.16
C TYR A 200 -7.99 -3.38 1.06
N SER A 201 -7.07 -4.18 1.58
CA SER A 201 -7.32 -5.06 2.73
C SER A 201 -6.34 -4.77 3.87
N LEU A 202 -6.87 -4.71 5.10
CA LEU A 202 -6.09 -4.66 6.34
C LEU A 202 -6.18 -5.98 7.15
N ASP A 203 -6.98 -6.93 6.68
CA ASP A 203 -7.17 -8.24 7.30
C ASP A 203 -6.32 -9.32 6.61
N CYS A 204 -6.36 -9.41 5.28
CA CYS A 204 -5.48 -10.21 4.44
C CYS A 204 -4.18 -9.46 4.17
N ASN A 205 -3.55 -9.00 5.25
CA ASN A 205 -2.41 -8.09 5.24
C ASN A 205 -1.37 -8.52 6.27
N ASP A 206 -0.12 -8.67 5.86
CA ASP A 206 0.97 -9.11 6.73
C ASP A 206 1.34 -8.08 7.81
N PHE A 207 0.93 -6.81 7.64
CA PHE A 207 1.05 -5.78 8.69
C PHE A 207 0.43 -6.25 10.01
N ARG A 208 -0.56 -7.16 9.96
CA ARG A 208 -1.16 -7.80 11.13
C ARG A 208 -0.16 -8.54 12.03
N PHE A 209 0.99 -9.01 11.53
CA PHE A 209 2.06 -9.56 12.38
C PHE A 209 2.63 -8.54 13.38
N THR A 210 2.45 -7.24 13.11
CA THR A 210 2.97 -6.13 13.92
C THR A 210 1.88 -5.41 14.73
N THR A 211 0.66 -5.93 14.71
CA THR A 211 -0.50 -5.35 15.42
C THR A 211 -0.90 -6.18 16.63
N THR A 212 -1.67 -5.60 17.56
CA THR A 212 -2.26 -6.32 18.69
C THR A 212 -3.77 -6.52 18.45
N PRO A 213 -4.33 -7.75 18.51
CA PRO A 213 -3.68 -9.03 18.84
C PRO A 213 -2.90 -9.70 17.69
N GLY A 214 -3.04 -9.24 16.45
CA GLY A 214 -2.22 -9.67 15.30
C GLY A 214 -2.28 -11.17 14.93
N PHE A 215 -1.43 -11.57 13.99
CA PHE A 215 -1.17 -12.99 13.70
C PHE A 215 -0.05 -13.50 14.63
N THR A 216 -0.27 -14.65 15.27
CA THR A 216 0.70 -15.24 16.22
C THR A 216 1.78 -16.06 15.53
N ASP A 217 1.50 -16.58 14.34
CA ASP A 217 2.43 -17.38 13.55
C ASP A 217 2.10 -17.33 12.05
N THR A 218 2.96 -17.94 11.24
CA THR A 218 2.82 -17.97 9.78
C THR A 218 1.62 -18.80 9.31
N LYS A 219 1.16 -19.76 10.13
CA LYS A 219 0.00 -20.60 9.80
C LYS A 219 -1.28 -19.78 9.91
N ALA A 220 -1.42 -18.93 10.91
CA ALA A 220 -2.57 -18.05 11.06
C ALA A 220 -2.76 -17.13 9.84
N PHE A 221 -1.66 -16.57 9.30
CA PHE A 221 -1.74 -15.77 8.09
C PHE A 221 -2.11 -16.60 6.86
N TYR A 222 -1.49 -17.77 6.70
CA TYR A 222 -1.82 -18.69 5.60
C TYR A 222 -3.30 -19.13 5.63
N GLU A 223 -3.82 -19.50 6.80
CA GLU A 223 -5.22 -19.89 6.97
C GLU A 223 -6.17 -18.73 6.69
N GLN A 224 -5.84 -17.50 7.11
CA GLN A 224 -6.63 -16.32 6.76
C GLN A 224 -6.74 -16.15 5.24
N LEU A 225 -5.60 -16.19 4.52
CA LEU A 225 -5.58 -16.04 3.07
C LEU A 225 -6.35 -17.18 2.37
N LEU A 226 -6.14 -18.42 2.82
CA LEU A 226 -6.75 -19.60 2.22
C LEU A 226 -8.27 -19.62 2.42
N ASN A 227 -8.74 -19.28 3.62
CA ASN A 227 -10.16 -19.23 3.94
C ASN A 227 -10.87 -18.14 3.15
N THR A 228 -10.29 -16.93 3.07
CA THR A 228 -10.82 -15.83 2.25
C THR A 228 -10.89 -16.24 0.78
N PHE A 229 -9.82 -16.83 0.24
CA PHE A 229 -9.82 -17.33 -1.14
C PHE A 229 -10.94 -18.36 -1.37
N HIS A 230 -11.08 -19.35 -0.50
CA HIS A 230 -12.08 -20.40 -0.66
C HIS A 230 -13.51 -19.85 -0.60
N TYR A 231 -13.79 -18.92 0.31
CA TYR A 231 -15.10 -18.30 0.43
C TYR A 231 -15.47 -17.54 -0.86
N LEU A 232 -14.62 -16.59 -1.28
CA LEU A 232 -14.85 -15.77 -2.47
C LEU A 232 -14.92 -16.59 -3.75
N TYR A 233 -14.11 -17.66 -3.85
CA TYR A 233 -14.13 -18.56 -4.99
C TYR A 233 -15.43 -19.39 -5.06
N GLN A 234 -15.98 -19.81 -3.91
CA GLN A 234 -17.24 -20.56 -3.84
C GLN A 234 -18.45 -19.68 -4.15
N GLU A 235 -18.49 -18.45 -3.65
CA GLU A 235 -19.57 -17.50 -3.90
C GLU A 235 -19.78 -17.29 -5.41
N ASN A 236 -18.69 -17.07 -6.14
CA ASN A 236 -18.70 -16.90 -7.60
C ASN A 236 -18.81 -18.23 -8.40
N THR A 237 -19.05 -19.37 -7.74
CA THR A 237 -19.35 -20.65 -8.39
C THR A 237 -20.85 -20.92 -8.49
N SER A 238 -21.67 -20.17 -7.75
CA SER A 238 -23.12 -20.36 -7.69
C SER A 238 -23.92 -19.56 -8.72
N GLN A 239 -23.23 -18.85 -9.63
CA GLN A 239 -23.78 -18.13 -10.79
C GLN A 239 -23.52 -18.89 -12.09
#